data_AF-A0AAV6KV73-F1
#
_entry.id   AF-A0AAV6KV73-F1
#
_cell.length_a   1.000
_cell.length_b   1.000
_cell.length_c   1.000
_cell.angle_alpha   90.00
_cell.angle_beta   90.00
_cell.angle_gamma   90.00
#
_symmetry.space_group_name_H-M   'P 1'
#
loop_
_entity.id
_entity.type
_entity.pdbx_description
1 polymer ?
#
loop_
_entity_poly.entity_id
_entity_poly.type
_entity_poly.pdbx_seq_one_letter_code
_entity_poly.pdbx_strand_id
1 'polypeptide(L)'
;MCLYSFTCANRPIYAPEPFDVGRFLEVDVFSTGQKVVVTTANTIGPAAGLASYVETLLRKPNSEFNVTISQMNRQNYSSRSVHLFHVGKMRMKLCRGWITKARDSYSVTMQLCGFRGGGNSAAKSLFWQARKGQSFVLVFETERERNAAIMLARRYALDCNVCSFCLLSSVSYTVSGSPPGKNVINVVQSVSYFV
;
A
#
# COMPACT_ATOMS: atom_id res chain seq x y z
N MET A 1 0.01 24.27 -3.37
CA MET A 1 -0.86 23.11 -3.13
C MET A 1 -0.48 22.04 -4.15
N CYS A 2 0.26 21.01 -3.77
CA CYS A 2 0.66 19.95 -4.70
C CYS A 2 -0.45 18.89 -4.77
N LEU A 3 -1.20 18.87 -5.88
CA LEU A 3 -2.14 17.81 -6.21
C LEU A 3 -1.34 16.59 -6.68
N TYR A 4 -1.40 15.50 -5.92
CA TYR A 4 -0.87 14.19 -6.33
C TYR A 4 -2.05 13.28 -6.70
N SER A 5 -2.09 12.79 -7.94
CA SER A 5 -3.10 11.81 -8.37
C SER A 5 -2.64 10.38 -8.04
N PHE A 6 -3.52 9.59 -7.43
CA PHE A 6 -3.25 8.18 -7.11
C PHE A 6 -3.41 7.29 -8.34
N THR A 7 -2.31 6.70 -8.83
CA THR A 7 -2.38 5.66 -9.85
C THR A 7 -3.04 4.37 -9.31
N CYS A 8 -3.99 3.79 -10.07
CA CYS A 8 -4.66 2.51 -9.84
C CYS A 8 -5.62 2.40 -8.65
N ALA A 9 -6.12 3.52 -8.09
CA ALA A 9 -7.21 3.51 -7.10
C ALA A 9 -8.59 3.70 -7.76
N ASN A 10 -8.99 2.79 -8.65
CA ASN A 10 -10.25 2.85 -9.39
C ASN A 10 -11.39 2.05 -8.72
N ARG A 11 -11.25 1.78 -7.43
CA ARG A 11 -12.16 0.94 -6.65
C ARG A 11 -12.89 1.80 -5.63
N PRO A 12 -14.12 1.44 -5.24
CA PRO A 12 -14.93 2.21 -4.30
C PRO A 12 -14.37 2.22 -2.87
N ILE A 13 -13.22 1.58 -2.63
CA ILE A 13 -12.56 1.51 -1.33
C ILE A 13 -11.09 1.84 -1.54
N TYR A 14 -10.64 2.87 -0.85
CA TYR A 14 -9.24 3.26 -0.75
C TYR A 14 -8.79 3.14 0.70
N ALA A 15 -7.63 2.52 0.92
CA ALA A 15 -7.05 2.40 2.25
C ALA A 15 -5.79 3.28 2.34
N PRO A 16 -5.80 4.31 3.20
CA PRO A 16 -4.67 5.23 3.34
C PRO A 16 -3.33 4.51 3.61
N GLU A 17 -2.26 5.08 3.09
CA GLU A 17 -0.88 4.65 3.27
C GLU A 17 -0.03 5.77 3.90
N PRO A 18 1.20 5.48 4.37
CA PRO A 18 2.00 6.47 5.10
C PRO A 18 2.26 7.81 4.37
N PHE A 19 2.11 7.86 3.05
CA PHE A 19 2.22 9.12 2.30
C PHE A 19 0.96 9.99 2.39
N ASP A 20 -0.18 9.47 2.78
CA ASP A 20 -1.42 10.24 2.84
C ASP A 20 -1.53 11.06 4.13
N VAL A 21 -0.72 10.72 5.14
CA VAL A 21 -0.71 11.40 6.45
C VAL A 21 -0.46 12.90 6.26
N GLY A 22 -1.32 13.71 6.86
CA GLY A 22 -1.30 15.17 6.76
C GLY A 22 -1.93 15.74 5.48
N ARG A 23 -2.49 14.90 4.60
CA ARG A 23 -3.13 15.31 3.34
C ARG A 23 -4.63 15.13 3.38
N PHE A 24 -5.34 15.98 2.63
CA PHE A 24 -6.72 15.71 2.24
C PHE A 24 -6.71 14.70 1.08
N LEU A 25 -7.65 13.76 1.09
CA LEU A 25 -7.86 12.87 -0.03
C LEU A 25 -9.08 13.36 -0.81
N GLU A 26 -8.92 13.49 -2.12
CA GLU A 26 -9.95 13.93 -3.04
C GLU A 26 -10.22 12.83 -4.07
N VAL A 27 -11.48 12.62 -4.41
CA VAL A 27 -11.90 11.65 -5.42
C VAL A 27 -12.91 12.27 -6.37
N ASP A 28 -12.70 11.99 -7.65
CA ASP A 28 -13.65 12.31 -8.70
C ASP A 28 -14.66 11.16 -8.85
N VAL A 29 -15.92 11.43 -8.55
CA VAL A 29 -17.04 10.49 -8.71
C VAL A 29 -17.83 10.86 -9.96
N PHE A 30 -17.97 9.92 -10.87
CA PHE A 30 -18.80 10.09 -12.06
C PHE A 30 -20.09 9.28 -11.89
N SER A 31 -21.24 9.93 -11.93
CA SER A 31 -22.55 9.30 -11.87
C SER A 31 -23.51 9.99 -12.83
N THR A 32 -24.25 9.21 -13.63
CA THR A 32 -25.29 9.73 -14.55
C THR A 32 -24.84 10.92 -15.42
N GLY A 33 -23.61 10.89 -15.93
CA GLY A 33 -23.06 11.96 -16.79
C GLY A 33 -22.59 13.21 -16.04
N GLN A 34 -22.71 13.26 -14.71
CA GLN A 34 -22.22 14.35 -13.86
C GLN A 34 -20.95 13.93 -13.12
N LYS A 35 -20.02 14.87 -12.98
CA LYS A 35 -18.80 14.73 -12.18
C LYS A 35 -19.03 15.44 -10.84
N VAL A 36 -18.84 14.72 -9.75
CA VAL A 36 -18.86 15.23 -8.38
C VAL A 36 -17.51 15.00 -7.75
N VAL A 37 -16.94 16.03 -7.14
CA VAL A 37 -15.68 15.93 -6.40
C VAL A 37 -16.02 15.73 -4.92
N VAL A 38 -15.44 14.71 -4.30
CA VAL A 38 -15.61 14.43 -2.87
C VAL A 38 -14.25 14.46 -2.20
N THR A 39 -14.14 15.21 -1.11
CA THR A 39 -12.90 15.38 -0.34
C THR A 39 -13.12 14.91 1.10
N THR A 40 -12.08 14.37 1.72
CA THR A 40 -12.15 13.99 3.15
C THR A 40 -12.43 15.22 4.02
N ALA A 41 -13.23 15.03 5.07
CA ALA A 41 -13.59 16.13 5.99
C ALA A 41 -12.37 16.72 6.71
N ASN A 42 -11.36 15.89 6.98
CA ASN A 42 -10.10 16.28 7.62
C ASN A 42 -8.91 15.67 6.88
N THR A 43 -7.71 16.09 7.24
CA THR A 43 -6.48 15.44 6.80
C THR A 43 -6.36 14.04 7.40
N ILE A 44 -5.65 13.16 6.72
CA ILE A 44 -5.38 11.81 7.25
C ILE A 44 -4.45 11.93 8.47
N GLY A 45 -4.92 11.46 9.62
CA GLY A 45 -4.16 11.46 10.87
C GLY A 45 -3.02 10.44 10.87
N PRO A 46 -1.97 10.67 11.68
CA PRO A 46 -0.94 9.67 11.91
C PRO A 46 -1.49 8.49 12.70
N ALA A 47 -0.93 7.30 12.48
CA ALA A 47 -1.24 6.13 13.30
C ALA A 47 -0.48 6.21 14.63
N ALA A 48 -1.21 6.19 15.76
CA ALA A 48 -0.63 6.27 17.09
C ALA A 48 0.43 5.17 17.32
N GLY A 49 1.61 5.55 17.82
CA GLY A 49 2.71 4.62 18.10
C GLY A 49 3.35 3.95 16.87
N LEU A 50 2.96 4.28 15.64
CA LEU A 50 3.60 3.72 14.44
C LEU A 50 5.04 4.22 14.29
N ALA A 51 5.28 5.51 14.55
CA ALA A 51 6.62 6.10 14.42
C ALA A 51 7.63 5.44 15.38
N SER A 52 7.29 5.32 16.67
CA SER A 52 8.16 4.66 17.65
C SER A 52 8.39 3.18 17.34
N TYR A 53 7.39 2.51 16.76
CA TYR A 53 7.53 1.13 16.30
C TYR A 53 8.54 1.03 15.14
N VAL A 54 8.43 1.90 14.13
CA VAL A 54 9.39 1.95 13.01
C VAL A 54 10.81 2.26 13.48
N GLU A 55 10.99 3.20 14.42
CA GLU A 55 12.30 3.50 15.02
C GLU A 55 12.92 2.27 15.71
N THR A 56 12.08 1.46 16.36
CA THR A 56 12.54 0.20 16.98
C THR A 56 12.97 -0.81 15.92
N LEU A 57 12.27 -0.88 14.79
CA LEU A 57 12.62 -1.78 13.67
C LEU A 57 13.89 -1.34 12.93
N LEU A 58 14.15 -0.04 12.83
CA LEU A 58 15.35 0.52 12.19
C LEU A 58 16.66 0.13 12.91
N ARG A 59 16.58 -0.18 14.20
CA ARG A 59 17.73 -0.70 14.98
C ARG A 59 18.14 -2.11 14.57
N LYS A 60 17.24 -2.88 13.95
CA LYS A 60 17.50 -4.24 13.48
C LYS A 60 18.10 -4.20 12.07
N PRO A 61 19.06 -5.08 11.73
CA PRO A 61 19.61 -5.15 10.37
C PRO A 61 18.57 -5.64 9.34
N ASN A 62 17.57 -6.37 9.82
CA ASN A 62 16.48 -6.92 9.03
C ASN A 62 15.24 -7.05 9.92
N SER A 63 14.07 -6.73 9.37
CA SER A 63 12.77 -6.93 10.03
C SER A 63 11.93 -7.91 9.21
N GLU A 64 11.18 -8.76 9.90
CA GLU A 64 10.42 -9.86 9.31
C GLU A 64 8.94 -9.67 9.63
N PHE A 65 8.10 -9.90 8.63
CA PHE A 65 6.65 -9.79 8.74
C PHE A 65 6.00 -11.05 8.19
N ASN A 66 5.02 -11.58 8.92
CA ASN A 66 4.17 -12.65 8.43
C ASN A 66 3.21 -12.07 7.40
N VAL A 67 3.19 -12.68 6.21
CA VAL A 67 2.30 -12.25 5.12
C VAL A 67 1.68 -13.45 4.42
N THR A 68 0.49 -13.26 3.87
CA THR A 68 -0.07 -14.15 2.84
C THR A 68 -0.01 -13.45 1.48
N ILE A 69 0.10 -14.24 0.41
CA ILE A 69 0.10 -13.69 -0.95
C ILE A 69 -1.33 -13.79 -1.48
N SER A 70 -1.98 -12.66 -1.76
CA SER A 70 -3.31 -12.65 -2.39
C SER A 70 -3.23 -12.60 -3.91
N GLN A 71 -2.21 -11.93 -4.45
CA GLN A 71 -1.93 -11.91 -5.87
C GLN A 71 -0.44 -12.08 -6.15
N MET A 72 -0.12 -12.78 -7.23
CA MET A 72 1.22 -12.89 -7.80
C MET A 72 1.13 -12.58 -9.29
N ASN A 73 1.95 -11.66 -9.77
CA ASN A 73 1.96 -11.19 -11.16
C ASN A 73 0.56 -10.75 -11.65
N ARG A 74 -0.19 -10.06 -10.79
CA ARG A 74 -1.57 -9.57 -11.01
C ARG A 74 -2.63 -10.67 -11.17
N GLN A 75 -2.27 -11.93 -10.93
CA GLN A 75 -3.21 -13.05 -10.90
C GLN A 75 -3.47 -13.46 -9.44
N ASN A 76 -4.69 -13.93 -9.16
CA ASN A 76 -5.04 -14.41 -7.83
C ASN A 76 -4.16 -15.60 -7.45
N TYR A 77 -3.59 -15.56 -6.25
CA TYR A 77 -2.78 -16.63 -5.73
C TYR A 77 -3.63 -17.51 -4.81
N SER A 78 -3.79 -18.79 -5.16
CA SER A 78 -4.74 -19.69 -4.48
C SER A 78 -4.25 -20.16 -3.10
N SER A 79 -2.94 -20.15 -2.85
CA SER A 79 -2.39 -20.64 -1.59
C SER A 79 -2.53 -19.62 -0.47
N ARG A 80 -3.09 -20.06 0.66
CA ARG A 80 -3.21 -19.27 1.90
C ARG A 80 -2.02 -19.44 2.85
N SER A 81 -0.91 -19.96 2.35
CA SER A 81 0.27 -20.23 3.19
C SER A 81 0.89 -18.93 3.69
N VAL A 82 1.31 -18.93 4.96
CA VAL A 82 2.10 -17.83 5.53
C VAL A 82 3.52 -17.85 4.95
N HIS A 83 3.98 -16.67 4.57
CA HIS A 83 5.32 -16.38 4.06
C HIS A 83 5.98 -15.36 4.99
N LEU A 84 7.30 -15.32 4.97
CA LEU A 84 8.09 -14.28 5.62
C LEU A 84 8.49 -13.23 4.60
N PHE A 85 8.08 -11.99 4.86
CA PHE A 85 8.52 -10.82 4.14
C PHE A 85 9.59 -10.09 4.94
N HIS A 86 10.80 -10.12 4.43
CA HIS A 86 11.96 -9.49 5.05
C HIS A 86 12.20 -8.12 4.40
N VAL A 87 12.30 -7.10 5.25
CA VAL A 87 12.67 -5.73 4.88
C VAL A 87 14.03 -5.43 5.53
N GLY A 88 15.09 -5.62 4.75
CA GLY A 88 16.46 -5.39 5.19
C GLY A 88 17.05 -4.10 4.64
N LYS A 89 18.18 -3.67 5.20
CA LYS A 89 18.84 -2.40 4.83
C LYS A 89 19.15 -2.26 3.34
N MET A 90 19.55 -3.35 2.67
CA MET A 90 19.98 -3.32 1.26
C MET A 90 19.00 -3.95 0.27
N ARG A 91 18.06 -4.77 0.77
CA ARG A 91 17.20 -5.60 -0.07
C ARG A 91 15.95 -6.06 0.66
N MET A 92 14.96 -6.45 -0.14
CA MET A 92 13.73 -7.07 0.32
C MET A 92 13.70 -8.53 -0.14
N LYS A 93 13.08 -9.40 0.66
CA LYS A 93 12.98 -10.84 0.35
C LYS A 93 11.62 -11.37 0.77
N LEU A 94 11.01 -12.19 -0.07
CA LEU A 94 9.82 -12.97 0.25
C LEU A 94 10.17 -14.45 0.16
N CYS A 95 9.94 -15.20 1.23
CA CYS A 95 10.19 -16.64 1.26
C CYS A 95 9.16 -17.41 2.08
N ARG A 96 9.12 -18.72 1.86
CA ARG A 96 8.38 -19.67 2.69
C ARG A 96 9.33 -20.80 3.07
N GLY A 97 9.74 -20.85 4.34
CA GLY A 97 10.83 -21.71 4.77
C GLY A 97 12.09 -21.46 3.94
N TRP A 98 12.65 -22.52 3.36
CA TRP A 98 13.85 -22.46 2.52
C TRP A 98 13.59 -21.92 1.10
N ILE A 99 12.33 -21.89 0.65
CA ILE A 99 11.98 -21.49 -0.73
C ILE A 99 11.88 -19.97 -0.81
N THR A 100 12.74 -19.35 -1.63
CA THR A 100 12.68 -17.91 -1.92
C THR A 100 11.78 -17.65 -3.12
N LYS A 101 10.76 -16.80 -2.95
CA LYS A 101 9.83 -16.38 -4.01
C LYS A 101 10.36 -15.16 -4.76
N ALA A 102 10.94 -14.21 -4.03
CA ALA A 102 11.59 -13.03 -4.59
C ALA A 102 12.67 -12.52 -3.62
N ARG A 103 13.72 -11.90 -4.15
CA ARG A 103 14.83 -11.35 -3.38
C ARG A 103 15.57 -10.37 -4.27
N ASP A 104 15.36 -9.09 -4.02
CA ASP A 104 15.85 -8.03 -4.89
C ASP A 104 16.34 -6.86 -4.05
N SER A 105 17.49 -6.31 -4.43
CA SER A 105 18.03 -5.09 -3.84
C SER A 105 17.16 -3.89 -4.22
N TYR A 106 17.15 -2.84 -3.39
CA TYR A 106 16.46 -1.61 -3.75
C TYR A 106 16.98 -1.09 -5.10
N SER A 107 16.06 -0.76 -6.00
CA SER A 107 16.41 -0.25 -7.34
C SER A 107 15.34 0.73 -7.82
N VAL A 108 15.71 1.58 -8.78
CA VAL A 108 14.81 2.58 -9.38
C VAL A 108 13.59 1.96 -10.08
N THR A 109 13.65 0.66 -10.40
CA THR A 109 12.53 -0.07 -11.06
C THR A 109 11.60 -0.76 -10.06
N MET A 110 11.99 -0.84 -8.79
CA MET A 110 11.16 -1.45 -7.75
C MET A 110 9.99 -0.51 -7.40
N GLN A 111 8.80 -1.06 -7.21
CA GLN A 111 7.63 -0.31 -6.77
C GLN A 111 7.09 -0.86 -5.45
N LEU A 112 6.72 0.04 -4.53
CA LEU A 112 6.17 -0.33 -3.23
C LEU A 112 5.15 0.71 -2.77
N CYS A 113 3.91 0.28 -2.54
CA CYS A 113 2.84 1.13 -2.02
C CYS A 113 1.74 0.32 -1.33
N GLY A 114 0.82 1.02 -0.65
CA GLY A 114 -0.44 0.42 -0.23
C GLY A 114 -1.21 -0.18 -1.40
N PHE A 115 -1.86 -1.33 -1.21
CA PHE A 115 -2.64 -1.96 -2.27
C PHE A 115 -3.90 -1.14 -2.58
N ARG A 116 -4.14 -0.87 -3.86
CA ARG A 116 -5.24 -0.01 -4.36
C ARG A 116 -6.35 -0.77 -5.09
N GLY A 117 -6.30 -2.11 -5.11
CA GLY A 117 -7.28 -2.95 -5.81
C GLY A 117 -8.60 -3.19 -5.07
N GLY A 118 -8.84 -2.49 -3.95
CA GLY A 118 -10.09 -2.54 -3.19
C GLY A 118 -10.28 -3.79 -2.33
N GLY A 119 -11.45 -3.87 -1.67
CA GLY A 119 -11.84 -4.98 -0.80
C GLY A 119 -11.45 -4.81 0.68
N ASN A 120 -12.03 -5.64 1.54
CA ASN A 120 -11.91 -5.53 3.00
C ASN A 120 -10.47 -5.66 3.53
N SER A 121 -9.57 -6.27 2.75
CA SER A 121 -8.16 -6.45 3.13
C SER A 121 -7.24 -5.35 2.64
N ALA A 122 -7.73 -4.32 1.94
CA ALA A 122 -6.89 -3.29 1.31
C ALA A 122 -5.98 -2.55 2.32
N ALA A 123 -6.49 -2.29 3.53
CA ALA A 123 -5.73 -1.61 4.58
C ALA A 123 -4.57 -2.46 5.16
N LYS A 124 -4.71 -3.79 5.11
CA LYS A 124 -3.66 -4.75 5.47
C LYS A 124 -2.80 -5.18 4.27
N SER A 125 -3.14 -4.70 3.06
CA SER A 125 -2.51 -5.15 1.83
C SER A 125 -1.51 -4.13 1.29
N LEU A 126 -0.44 -4.65 0.72
CA LEU A 126 0.67 -3.91 0.12
C LEU A 126 0.94 -4.47 -1.27
N PHE A 127 1.19 -3.58 -2.22
CA PHE A 127 1.69 -3.94 -3.53
C PHE A 127 3.22 -3.79 -3.55
N TRP A 128 3.91 -4.86 -3.95
CA TRP A 128 5.34 -4.87 -4.17
C TRP A 128 5.65 -5.42 -5.56
N GLN A 129 6.25 -4.59 -6.42
CA GLN A 129 6.89 -5.04 -7.64
C GLN A 129 8.40 -5.09 -7.39
N ALA A 130 8.94 -6.30 -7.23
CA ALA A 130 10.36 -6.51 -6.96
C ALA A 130 11.21 -6.11 -8.17
N ARG A 131 10.74 -6.49 -9.36
CA ARG A 131 11.32 -6.16 -10.68
C ARG A 131 10.27 -6.30 -11.77
N LYS A 132 10.59 -5.89 -13.00
CA LYS A 132 9.70 -6.05 -14.15
C LYS A 132 9.26 -7.52 -14.30
N GLY A 133 7.96 -7.74 -14.42
CA GLY A 133 7.37 -9.07 -14.56
C GLY A 133 7.25 -9.88 -13.25
N GLN A 134 7.67 -9.32 -12.10
CA GLN A 134 7.54 -9.97 -10.80
C GLN A 134 6.90 -9.03 -9.79
N SER A 135 5.63 -9.27 -9.46
CA SER A 135 4.89 -8.48 -8.48
C SER A 135 4.03 -9.32 -7.55
N PHE A 136 3.74 -8.76 -6.38
CA PHE A 136 2.99 -9.40 -5.32
C PHE A 136 2.01 -8.42 -4.69
N VAL A 137 0.87 -8.94 -4.27
CA VAL A 137 0.01 -8.30 -3.28
C VAL A 137 0.12 -9.12 -2.00
N LEU A 138 0.72 -8.50 -0.99
CA LEU A 138 1.01 -9.10 0.30
C LEU A 138 -0.01 -8.62 1.32
N VAL A 139 -0.63 -9.53 2.05
CA VAL A 139 -1.60 -9.25 3.11
C VAL A 139 -0.94 -9.53 4.45
N PHE A 140 -0.79 -8.49 5.27
CA PHE A 140 -0.21 -8.54 6.61
C PHE A 140 -1.25 -8.94 7.66
N GLU A 141 -0.81 -9.31 8.86
CA GLU A 141 -1.71 -9.61 9.97
C GLU A 141 -2.45 -8.34 10.43
N THR A 142 -1.74 -7.20 10.45
CA THR A 142 -2.28 -5.90 10.87
C THR A 142 -1.95 -4.75 9.91
N GLU A 143 -2.77 -3.70 9.95
CA GLU A 143 -2.51 -2.46 9.20
C GLU A 143 -1.22 -1.77 9.67
N ARG A 144 -0.92 -1.87 10.98
CA ARG A 144 0.29 -1.31 11.59
C ARG A 144 1.55 -1.95 10.99
N GLU A 145 1.58 -3.27 10.84
CA GLU A 145 2.70 -3.96 10.21
C GLU A 145 2.84 -3.60 8.74
N ARG A 146 1.73 -3.56 7.99
CA ARG A 146 1.72 -3.12 6.58
C ARG A 146 2.34 -1.73 6.46
N ASN A 147 1.92 -0.78 7.28
CA ASN A 147 2.43 0.59 7.25
C ASN A 147 3.90 0.68 7.72
N ALA A 148 4.28 -0.08 8.76
CA ALA A 148 5.66 -0.14 9.23
C ALA A 148 6.60 -0.69 8.16
N ALA A 149 6.20 -1.76 7.46
CA ALA A 149 6.98 -2.33 6.36
C ALA A 149 7.18 -1.32 5.21
N ILE A 150 6.15 -0.55 4.85
CA ILE A 150 6.26 0.52 3.83
C ILE A 150 7.25 1.59 4.27
N MET A 151 7.10 2.12 5.49
CA MET A 151 7.97 3.18 6.01
C MET A 151 9.43 2.71 6.10
N LEU A 152 9.63 1.50 6.60
CA LEU A 152 10.96 0.90 6.76
C LEU A 152 11.65 0.68 5.42
N ALA A 153 10.95 0.09 4.44
CA ALA A 153 11.48 -0.15 3.11
C ALA A 153 11.81 1.16 2.39
N ARG A 154 10.95 2.18 2.51
CA ARG A 154 11.22 3.51 1.93
C ARG A 154 12.43 4.16 2.58
N ARG A 155 12.59 4.06 3.91
CA ARG A 155 13.76 4.59 4.60
C ARG A 155 15.05 3.93 4.10
N TYR A 156 15.08 2.60 4.03
CA TYR A 156 16.24 1.87 3.53
C TYR A 156 16.54 2.13 2.06
N ALA A 157 15.52 2.26 1.22
CA ALA A 157 15.71 2.65 -0.17
C ALA A 157 16.36 4.05 -0.30
N LEU A 158 15.94 5.02 0.52
CA LEU A 158 16.55 6.35 0.58
C LEU A 158 18.02 6.25 1.02
N ASP A 159 18.32 5.46 2.05
CA ASP A 159 19.69 5.22 2.52
C ASP A 159 20.56 4.55 1.40
N CYS A 160 19.94 3.83 0.46
CA CYS A 160 20.59 3.29 -0.75
C CYS A 160 20.68 4.28 -1.92
N ASN A 161 20.36 5.57 -1.73
CA ASN A 161 20.25 6.58 -2.79
C ASN A 161 19.22 6.24 -3.88
N VAL A 162 18.24 5.39 -3.57
CA VAL A 162 17.13 5.08 -4.46
C VAL A 162 15.96 5.99 -4.11
N CYS A 163 16.02 7.24 -4.59
CA CYS A 163 14.98 8.25 -4.36
C CYS A 163 13.69 8.04 -5.17
N SER A 164 13.68 7.13 -6.15
CA SER A 164 12.52 6.90 -7.03
C SER A 164 11.49 5.92 -6.46
N PHE A 165 11.46 5.71 -5.14
CA PHE A 165 10.36 4.99 -4.51
C PHE A 165 9.13 5.92 -4.47
N CYS A 166 8.27 5.75 -5.49
CA CYS A 166 6.91 6.29 -5.69
C CYS A 166 6.68 7.40 -6.73
N LEU A 167 7.61 7.75 -7.62
CA LEU A 167 7.36 8.81 -8.61
C LEU A 167 7.49 8.36 -10.06
N LEU A 168 6.40 7.82 -10.60
CA LEU A 168 5.97 7.92 -12.01
C LEU A 168 4.50 7.48 -11.97
N SER A 169 3.50 8.20 -12.44
CA SER A 169 3.30 9.55 -12.97
C SER A 169 1.78 9.56 -13.23
N SER A 170 1.12 10.70 -13.01
CA SER A 170 -0.23 11.05 -13.48
C SER A 170 -0.96 9.99 -14.32
N VAL A 171 -2.05 9.43 -13.78
CA VAL A 171 -3.07 8.77 -14.58
C VAL A 171 -4.42 9.30 -14.13
N SER A 172 -5.14 9.91 -15.07
CA SER A 172 -6.53 10.32 -14.99
C SER A 172 -7.44 9.09 -15.08
N TYR A 173 -8.52 9.05 -14.29
CA TYR A 173 -9.49 7.95 -14.33
C TYR A 173 -10.92 8.48 -14.48
N THR A 174 -11.65 7.85 -15.40
CA THR A 174 -13.11 7.89 -15.54
C THR A 174 -13.68 6.65 -14.85
N VAL A 175 -14.59 6.84 -13.89
CA VAL A 175 -15.36 5.74 -13.27
C VAL A 175 -16.61 5.52 -14.11
N SER A 176 -16.71 4.39 -14.83
CA SER A 176 -17.96 3.96 -15.44
C SER A 176 -18.86 3.30 -14.40
N GLY A 177 -20.05 3.86 -14.22
CA GLY A 177 -20.97 3.56 -13.11
C GLY A 177 -21.51 2.13 -13.08
N SER A 178 -21.76 1.65 -11.86
CA SER A 178 -22.59 0.49 -11.54
C SER A 178 -24.04 0.94 -11.26
N PRO A 179 -25.07 0.06 -11.34
CA PRO A 179 -26.49 0.43 -11.43
C PRO A 179 -27.02 1.20 -10.21
N PRO A 180 -28.16 1.89 -10.35
CA PRO A 180 -28.68 2.81 -9.35
C PRO A 180 -29.02 2.09 -8.03
N GLY A 181 -28.60 2.67 -6.91
CA GLY A 181 -29.06 2.28 -5.57
C GLY A 181 -27.99 1.98 -4.52
N LYS A 182 -26.69 2.05 -4.84
CA LYS A 182 -25.60 1.84 -3.85
C LYS A 182 -24.48 2.88 -3.99
N ASN A 183 -24.81 4.16 -3.88
CA ASN A 183 -23.83 5.25 -3.88
C ASN A 183 -23.35 5.55 -2.46
N VAL A 184 -22.67 4.58 -1.84
CA VAL A 184 -21.84 4.83 -0.65
C VAL A 184 -20.43 4.37 -0.98
N ILE A 185 -19.56 5.31 -1.35
CA ILE A 185 -18.12 5.09 -1.28
C ILE A 185 -17.79 5.15 0.20
N ASN A 186 -17.79 3.99 0.85
CA ASN A 186 -17.21 3.87 2.19
C ASN A 186 -15.70 4.06 2.02
N VAL A 187 -15.23 5.30 2.17
CA VAL A 187 -13.88 5.53 2.66
C VAL A 187 -13.90 4.97 4.07
N VAL A 188 -13.55 3.70 4.21
CA VAL A 188 -13.33 3.09 5.52
C VAL A 188 -12.09 3.77 6.07
N GLN A 189 -12.32 4.91 6.72
CA GLN A 189 -11.41 5.42 7.71
C GLN A 189 -11.42 4.32 8.77
N SER A 190 -10.44 3.42 8.72
CA SER A 190 -10.12 2.54 9.83
C SER A 190 -9.62 3.44 10.95
N VAL A 191 -10.54 4.18 11.57
CA VAL A 191 -10.31 4.75 12.89
C VAL A 191 -10.44 3.55 13.79
N SER A 192 -9.32 2.86 13.99
CA SER A 192 -9.20 1.93 15.10
C SER A 192 -9.27 2.77 16.38
N TYR A 193 -10.50 3.06 16.82
CA TYR A 193 -10.77 3.36 18.21
C TYR A 193 -10.48 2.07 18.96
N PHE A 194 -9.35 2.03 19.64
CA PHE A 194 -9.22 1.19 20.83
C PHE A 194 -8.88 2.13 21.97
N VAL A 195 -9.83 2.19 22.90
CA VAL A 195 -9.69 2.71 24.26
C VAL A 195 -8.46 2.10 24.92
#